data_AF-A0A364N220-F1
#
_entry.id   AF-A0A364N220-F1
#
_cell.length_a   1.000
_cell.length_b   1.000
_cell.length_c   1.000
_cell.angle_alpha   90.00
_cell.angle_beta   90.00
_cell.angle_gamma   90.00
#
_symmetry.space_group_name_H-M   'P 1'
#
loop_
_entity.id
_entity.type
_entity.pdbx_description
1 polymer ?
#
loop_
_entity_poly.entity_id
_entity_poly.type
_entity_poly.pdbx_seq_one_letter_code
_entity_poly.pdbx_strand_id
1 'polypeptide(L)'
;MGAFLSSILAPIALPLGSFLAIPMFSSWSTGLNLIFLSVAWTTIAASYSPLQLELVAPLVLRLSLYIIPSLIFLLFDIGLPSLSVEFKTQGQWGIPSNQKGGARAVRRVVTWSCANVLLTVALQAGIEFFVTDVLQMKSLLLIKGGRWGLNHLPNPWTMVKHGFIGLVSRNIIQYYIHNHILHSPTGGALSNLHQTWHHSVRVPYSFAANYDHPICHLLHRFVPLYLPAIALRMHILTYLIMIGLFSLEETFVYSGYNVLPSTIMLRGMARRADAHLMSEGEGNYGCLGVLDWCHGTTLGKGVVEDLKAEMDKHNVEAKAGKAFDGAGDAANGLAVCTAPIERPTMTSRKRRPNVHFWTVSDSLARYKVS
;
A
#
# COMPACT_ATOMS: atom_id res chain seq x y z
N MET A 1 -9.22 -14.60 23.96
CA MET A 1 -9.93 -13.80 22.93
C MET A 1 -9.08 -12.67 22.34
N GLY A 2 -8.30 -11.92 23.14
CA GLY A 2 -7.47 -10.80 22.64
C GLY A 2 -6.35 -11.17 21.67
N ALA A 3 -5.65 -12.30 21.87
CA ALA A 3 -4.57 -12.73 20.98
C ALA A 3 -5.08 -13.15 19.59
N PHE A 4 -6.24 -13.79 19.52
CA PHE A 4 -6.89 -14.23 18.27
C PHE A 4 -7.42 -13.05 17.44
N LEU A 5 -8.01 -12.05 18.09
CA LEU A 5 -8.43 -10.81 17.41
C LEU A 5 -7.21 -10.04 16.89
N SER A 6 -6.12 -10.00 17.66
CA SER A 6 -4.88 -9.36 17.24
C SER A 6 -4.25 -10.04 16.02
N SER A 7 -4.27 -11.38 15.95
CA SER A 7 -3.74 -12.13 14.80
C SER A 7 -4.55 -11.97 13.52
N ILE A 8 -5.86 -11.68 13.61
CA ILE A 8 -6.73 -11.43 12.44
C ILE A 8 -6.59 -9.99 11.94
N LEU A 9 -6.41 -9.03 12.84
CA LEU A 9 -6.35 -7.61 12.48
C LEU A 9 -4.95 -7.17 12.00
N ALA A 10 -3.89 -7.82 12.48
CA ALA A 10 -2.51 -7.46 12.13
C ALA A 10 -2.18 -7.59 10.62
N PRO A 11 -2.59 -8.66 9.90
CA PRO A 11 -2.40 -8.75 8.44
C PRO A 11 -3.09 -7.65 7.64
N ILE A 12 -4.14 -7.04 8.20
CA ILE A 12 -4.96 -6.01 7.55
C ILE A 12 -4.39 -4.61 7.83
N ALA A 13 -3.91 -4.39 9.05
CA ALA A 13 -3.44 -3.09 9.51
C ALA A 13 -2.06 -2.70 8.96
N LEU A 14 -1.13 -3.65 8.76
CA LEU A 14 0.23 -3.34 8.31
C LEU A 14 0.36 -2.91 6.83
N PRO A 15 -0.36 -3.52 5.86
CA PRO A 15 -0.39 -3.02 4.48
C PRO A 15 -0.96 -1.61 4.42
N LEU A 16 -2.04 -1.35 5.18
CA LEU A 16 -2.63 -0.02 5.32
C LEU A 16 -1.65 1.00 5.89
N GLY A 17 -0.95 0.66 6.98
CA GLY A 17 0.07 1.52 7.58
C GLY A 17 1.18 1.87 6.59
N SER A 18 1.56 0.94 5.74
CA SER A 18 2.59 1.15 4.71
C SER A 18 2.15 2.08 3.59
N PHE A 19 0.89 1.99 3.12
CA PHE A 19 0.34 2.94 2.15
C PHE A 19 0.07 4.33 2.76
N LEU A 20 -0.30 4.37 4.04
CA LEU A 20 -0.57 5.61 4.78
C LEU A 20 0.69 6.26 5.38
N ALA A 21 1.85 5.58 5.39
CA ALA A 21 3.11 6.15 5.86
C ALA A 21 3.72 7.17 4.88
N ILE A 22 3.28 7.18 3.62
CA ILE A 22 3.83 8.02 2.56
C ILE A 22 3.57 9.54 2.78
N PRO A 23 2.49 10.00 3.46
CA PRO A 23 2.29 11.43 3.74
C PRO A 23 2.59 11.89 5.19
N MET A 24 3.03 11.02 6.11
CA MET A 24 2.98 11.29 7.55
C MET A 24 4.19 12.07 8.14
N PHE A 25 5.20 12.45 7.34
CA PHE A 25 6.43 13.12 7.81
C PHE A 25 6.40 14.66 7.75
N SER A 26 5.35 15.34 8.24
CA SER A 26 5.48 16.78 8.55
C SER A 26 4.59 17.19 9.75
N SER A 27 5.24 17.46 10.89
CA SER A 27 4.62 17.53 12.23
C SER A 27 4.27 18.94 12.75
N TRP A 28 4.41 19.99 11.94
CA TRP A 28 3.94 21.35 12.28
C TRP A 28 2.98 21.95 11.24
N SER A 29 3.00 21.43 10.01
CA SER A 29 2.12 21.82 8.89
C SER A 29 0.72 21.19 8.96
N THR A 30 0.51 20.17 9.81
CA THR A 30 -0.66 19.29 9.74
C THR A 30 -1.97 20.02 10.02
N GLY A 31 -2.00 20.97 10.96
CA GLY A 31 -3.20 21.77 11.25
C GLY A 31 -3.56 22.74 10.12
N LEU A 32 -2.55 23.41 9.54
CA LEU A 32 -2.73 24.27 8.36
C LEU A 32 -3.13 23.46 7.12
N ASN A 33 -2.58 22.25 6.96
CA ASN A 33 -2.93 21.31 5.90
C ASN A 33 -4.38 20.81 6.04
N LEU A 34 -4.86 20.58 7.27
CA LEU A 34 -6.26 20.16 7.49
C LEU A 34 -7.25 21.30 7.21
N ILE A 35 -6.92 22.53 7.59
CA ILE A 35 -7.74 23.71 7.26
C ILE A 35 -7.73 23.95 5.74
N PHE A 36 -6.56 23.91 5.11
CA PHE A 36 -6.44 24.02 3.65
C PHE A 36 -7.22 22.93 2.94
N LEU A 37 -7.10 21.67 3.36
CA LEU A 37 -7.85 20.54 2.83
C LEU A 37 -9.36 20.72 3.01
N SER A 38 -9.78 21.23 4.17
CA SER A 38 -11.18 21.53 4.46
C SER A 38 -11.75 22.60 3.54
N VAL A 39 -11.03 23.70 3.36
CA VAL A 39 -11.44 24.79 2.47
C VAL A 39 -11.43 24.32 1.02
N ALA A 40 -10.36 23.67 0.57
CA ALA A 40 -10.24 23.13 -0.79
C ALA A 40 -11.36 22.15 -1.11
N TRP A 41 -11.65 21.20 -0.21
CA TRP A 41 -12.77 20.27 -0.38
C TRP A 41 -14.11 20.99 -0.39
N THR A 42 -14.32 21.95 0.52
CA THR A 42 -15.55 22.74 0.57
C THR A 42 -15.78 23.50 -0.74
N THR A 43 -14.73 24.10 -1.31
CA THR A 43 -14.79 24.77 -2.60
C THR A 43 -15.13 23.78 -3.72
N ILE A 44 -14.47 22.63 -3.79
CA ILE A 44 -14.72 21.58 -4.79
C ILE A 44 -16.17 21.07 -4.69
N ALA A 45 -16.61 20.68 -3.50
CA ALA A 45 -17.93 20.14 -3.24
C ALA A 45 -19.06 21.16 -3.47
N ALA A 46 -18.76 22.46 -3.37
CA ALA A 46 -19.69 23.54 -3.72
C ALA A 46 -19.69 23.87 -5.22
N SER A 47 -18.58 23.63 -5.92
CA SER A 47 -18.40 24.01 -7.34
C SER A 47 -18.88 22.95 -8.32
N TYR A 48 -18.86 21.68 -7.92
CA TYR A 48 -19.16 20.55 -8.81
C TYR A 48 -20.39 19.77 -8.37
N SER A 49 -21.16 19.27 -9.34
CA SER A 49 -22.29 18.38 -9.08
C SER A 49 -21.82 16.98 -8.61
N PRO A 50 -22.71 16.20 -7.96
CA PRO A 50 -22.48 14.80 -7.65
C PRO A 50 -21.89 13.98 -8.80
N LEU A 51 -22.52 14.06 -9.96
CA LEU A 51 -22.10 13.36 -11.17
C LEU A 51 -20.69 13.79 -11.61
N GLN A 52 -20.37 15.09 -11.56
CA GLN A 52 -19.04 15.58 -11.90
C GLN A 52 -17.98 15.05 -10.94
N LEU A 53 -18.28 14.99 -9.64
CA LEU A 53 -17.34 14.46 -8.64
C LEU A 53 -17.12 12.95 -8.83
N GLU A 54 -18.18 12.18 -9.07
CA GLU A 54 -18.11 10.74 -9.28
C GLU A 54 -17.51 10.35 -10.64
N LEU A 55 -17.52 11.25 -11.63
CA LEU A 55 -16.84 11.05 -12.90
C LEU A 55 -15.36 11.48 -12.84
N VAL A 56 -15.11 12.74 -12.45
CA VAL A 56 -13.79 13.37 -12.61
C VAL A 56 -12.81 12.90 -11.54
N ALA A 57 -13.22 12.81 -10.27
CA ALA A 57 -12.28 12.49 -9.21
C ALA A 57 -11.76 11.04 -9.30
N PRO A 58 -12.60 10.00 -9.53
CA PRO A 58 -12.12 8.65 -9.80
C PRO A 58 -11.24 8.58 -11.05
N LEU A 59 -11.59 9.30 -12.14
CA LEU A 59 -10.77 9.33 -13.35
C LEU A 59 -9.37 9.88 -13.06
N VAL A 60 -9.28 11.04 -12.40
CA VAL A 60 -8.00 11.68 -12.07
C VAL A 60 -7.16 10.77 -11.18
N LEU A 61 -7.74 10.13 -10.17
CA LEU A 61 -7.03 9.20 -9.29
C LEU A 61 -6.54 7.96 -10.05
N ARG A 62 -7.37 7.35 -10.89
CA ARG A 62 -6.98 6.18 -11.69
C ARG A 62 -5.91 6.53 -12.72
N LEU A 63 -5.96 7.72 -13.32
CA LEU A 63 -4.91 8.20 -14.22
C LEU A 63 -3.59 8.41 -13.49
N SER A 64 -3.61 9.16 -12.38
CA SER A 64 -2.41 9.56 -11.64
C SER A 64 -1.77 8.43 -10.82
N LEU A 65 -2.57 7.52 -10.28
CA LEU A 65 -2.10 6.49 -9.34
C LEU A 65 -2.07 5.09 -9.94
N TYR A 66 -2.64 4.88 -11.13
CA TYR A 66 -2.57 3.60 -11.84
C TYR A 66 -2.01 3.71 -13.26
N ILE A 67 -2.69 4.42 -14.17
CA ILE A 67 -2.33 4.40 -15.60
C ILE A 67 -0.96 5.02 -15.85
N ILE A 68 -0.69 6.24 -15.34
CA ILE A 68 0.58 6.93 -15.54
C ILE A 68 1.75 6.15 -14.89
N PRO A 69 1.67 5.73 -13.61
CA PRO A 69 2.71 4.90 -13.01
C PRO A 69 2.94 3.57 -13.76
N SER A 70 1.87 2.89 -14.17
CA SER A 70 1.97 1.64 -14.95
C SER A 70 2.66 1.87 -16.30
N LEU A 71 2.39 3.00 -16.95
CA LEU A 71 3.05 3.39 -18.19
C LEU A 71 4.54 3.67 -17.97
N ILE A 72 4.90 4.37 -16.90
CA ILE A 72 6.31 4.62 -16.55
C ILE A 72 7.06 3.30 -16.36
N PHE A 73 6.50 2.36 -15.60
CA PHE A 73 7.09 1.03 -15.42
C PHE A 73 7.22 0.26 -16.72
N LEU A 74 6.18 0.25 -17.56
CA LEU A 74 6.24 -0.42 -18.86
C LEU A 74 7.30 0.19 -19.79
N LEU A 75 7.38 1.53 -19.84
CA LEU A 75 8.37 2.23 -20.66
C LEU A 75 9.79 1.97 -20.15
N PHE A 76 9.99 1.90 -18.84
CA PHE A 76 11.27 1.53 -18.26
C PHE A 76 11.64 0.07 -18.61
N ASP A 77 10.70 -0.86 -18.50
CA ASP A 77 10.91 -2.28 -18.83
C ASP A 77 11.32 -2.48 -20.30
N ILE A 78 10.71 -1.73 -21.22
CA ILE A 78 10.98 -1.84 -22.66
C ILE A 78 12.22 -1.02 -23.06
N GLY A 79 12.42 0.16 -22.47
CA GLY A 79 13.49 1.09 -22.83
C GLY A 79 14.85 0.73 -22.25
N LEU A 80 14.89 0.13 -21.06
CA LEU A 80 16.11 -0.23 -20.34
C LEU A 80 16.06 -1.68 -19.82
N PRO A 81 15.88 -2.68 -20.70
CA PRO A 81 15.64 -4.07 -20.29
C PRO A 81 16.81 -4.68 -19.50
N SER A 82 18.05 -4.29 -19.78
CA SER A 82 19.23 -4.80 -19.04
C SER A 82 19.23 -4.36 -17.57
N LEU A 83 18.66 -3.20 -17.26
CA LEU A 83 18.56 -2.69 -15.90
C LEU A 83 17.30 -3.21 -15.20
N SER A 84 16.17 -3.25 -15.92
CA SER A 84 14.89 -3.67 -15.32
C SER A 84 14.93 -5.14 -14.88
N VAL A 85 15.59 -6.02 -15.62
CA VAL A 85 15.75 -7.44 -15.28
C VAL A 85 16.34 -7.67 -13.89
N GLU A 86 17.31 -6.84 -13.47
CA GLU A 86 17.93 -6.94 -12.14
C GLU A 86 16.93 -6.68 -11.00
N PHE A 87 15.92 -5.85 -11.26
CA PHE A 87 14.88 -5.49 -10.31
C PHE A 87 13.61 -6.32 -10.48
N LYS A 88 13.48 -7.15 -11.52
CA LYS A 88 12.30 -7.99 -11.75
C LYS A 88 12.40 -9.29 -10.96
N THR A 89 11.31 -9.68 -10.28
CA THR A 89 11.24 -10.94 -9.53
C THR A 89 11.50 -12.15 -10.42
N GLN A 90 11.02 -12.13 -11.67
CA GLN A 90 11.18 -13.22 -12.64
C GLN A 90 12.31 -12.97 -13.67
N GLY A 91 13.17 -11.97 -13.43
CA GLY A 91 14.27 -11.61 -14.33
C GLY A 91 13.80 -11.35 -15.77
N GLN A 92 14.42 -12.04 -16.73
CA GLN A 92 14.14 -11.91 -18.18
C GLN A 92 12.69 -12.23 -18.55
N TRP A 93 12.02 -13.11 -17.81
CA TRP A 93 10.61 -13.45 -18.02
C TRP A 93 9.65 -12.37 -17.51
N GLY A 94 10.12 -11.50 -16.61
CA GLY A 94 9.40 -10.33 -16.11
C GLY A 94 9.30 -9.18 -17.11
N ILE A 95 10.02 -9.26 -18.23
CA ILE A 95 9.96 -8.27 -19.30
C ILE A 95 8.73 -8.51 -20.18
N PRO A 96 7.78 -7.56 -20.27
CA PRO A 96 6.52 -7.77 -20.97
C PRO A 96 6.67 -8.18 -22.44
N SER A 97 7.67 -7.63 -23.14
CA SER A 97 7.93 -7.93 -24.56
C SER A 97 8.51 -9.32 -24.81
N ASN A 98 9.09 -9.97 -23.79
CA ASN A 98 9.67 -11.31 -23.90
C ASN A 98 8.61 -12.41 -23.74
N GLN A 99 7.39 -12.04 -23.34
CA GLN A 99 6.29 -12.98 -23.16
C GLN A 99 5.67 -13.39 -24.51
N LYS A 100 4.91 -14.49 -24.49
CA LYS A 100 4.24 -15.04 -25.68
C LYS A 100 3.36 -13.97 -26.35
N GLY A 101 3.56 -13.76 -27.65
CA GLY A 101 2.85 -12.74 -28.43
C GLY A 101 3.51 -11.35 -28.44
N GLY A 102 4.58 -11.16 -27.66
CA GLY A 102 5.45 -9.99 -27.68
C GLY A 102 4.69 -8.65 -27.63
N ALA A 103 5.12 -7.69 -28.44
CA ALA A 103 4.55 -6.33 -28.47
C ALA A 103 3.05 -6.29 -28.78
N ARG A 104 2.51 -7.26 -29.55
CA ARG A 104 1.07 -7.32 -29.86
C ARG A 104 0.27 -7.68 -28.61
N ALA A 105 0.75 -8.65 -27.83
CA ALA A 105 0.13 -9.03 -26.56
C ALA A 105 0.18 -7.86 -25.57
N VAL A 106 1.34 -7.19 -25.44
CA VAL A 106 1.49 -6.01 -24.59
C VAL A 106 0.50 -4.90 -24.97
N ARG A 107 0.39 -4.58 -26.27
CA ARG A 107 -0.58 -3.58 -26.75
C ARG A 107 -2.01 -3.94 -26.38
N ARG A 108 -2.38 -5.22 -26.54
CA ARG A 108 -3.72 -5.72 -26.15
C ARG A 108 -3.97 -5.52 -24.66
N VAL A 109 -3.02 -5.91 -23.82
CA VAL A 109 -3.12 -5.78 -22.35
C VAL A 109 -3.28 -4.32 -21.95
N VAL A 110 -2.42 -3.44 -22.45
CA VAL A 110 -2.48 -1.99 -22.16
C VAL A 110 -3.81 -1.40 -22.62
N THR A 111 -4.23 -1.68 -23.85
CA THR A 111 -5.47 -1.12 -24.42
C THR A 111 -6.69 -1.54 -23.60
N TRP A 112 -6.83 -2.84 -23.31
CA TRP A 112 -7.96 -3.34 -22.54
C TRP A 112 -7.91 -2.97 -21.07
N SER A 113 -6.72 -2.86 -20.47
CA SER A 113 -6.55 -2.36 -19.11
C SER A 113 -7.03 -0.90 -19.00
N CYS A 114 -6.62 -0.03 -19.93
CA CYS A 114 -7.14 1.33 -20.02
C CYS A 114 -8.64 1.38 -20.27
N ALA A 115 -9.15 0.57 -21.21
CA ALA A 115 -10.57 0.51 -21.52
C ALA A 115 -11.41 0.05 -20.32
N ASN A 116 -10.94 -0.94 -19.57
CA ASN A 116 -11.58 -1.43 -18.35
C ASN A 116 -11.60 -0.35 -17.26
N VAL A 117 -10.49 0.36 -17.03
CA VAL A 117 -10.46 1.49 -16.09
C VAL A 117 -11.48 2.56 -16.50
N LEU A 118 -11.53 2.95 -17.77
CA LEU A 118 -12.52 3.91 -18.27
C LEU A 118 -13.95 3.38 -18.13
N LEU A 119 -14.17 2.10 -18.40
CA LEU A 119 -15.46 1.43 -18.22
C LEU A 119 -15.93 1.49 -16.76
N THR A 120 -15.05 1.25 -15.78
CA THR A 120 -15.43 1.34 -14.36
C THR A 120 -15.87 2.74 -13.97
N VAL A 121 -15.15 3.75 -14.43
CA VAL A 121 -15.47 5.17 -14.16
C VAL A 121 -16.77 5.58 -14.86
N ALA A 122 -16.92 5.20 -16.14
CA ALA A 122 -18.14 5.49 -16.90
C ALA A 122 -19.36 4.76 -16.31
N LEU A 123 -19.21 3.52 -15.86
CA LEU A 123 -20.28 2.76 -15.22
C LEU A 123 -20.67 3.38 -13.88
N GLN A 124 -19.70 3.80 -13.06
CA GLN A 124 -19.98 4.50 -11.80
C GLN A 124 -20.78 5.78 -12.05
N ALA A 125 -20.29 6.64 -12.95
CA ALA A 125 -20.97 7.88 -13.32
C ALA A 125 -22.34 7.62 -13.95
N GLY A 126 -22.48 6.56 -14.76
CA GLY A 126 -23.76 6.16 -15.35
C GLY A 126 -24.78 5.70 -14.30
N ILE A 127 -24.34 4.98 -13.27
CA ILE A 127 -25.19 4.60 -12.13
C ILE A 127 -25.63 5.86 -11.37
N GLU A 128 -24.71 6.78 -11.09
CA GLU A 128 -25.02 8.03 -10.38
C GLU A 128 -25.98 8.92 -11.19
N PHE A 129 -25.76 9.09 -12.50
CA PHE A 129 -26.67 9.79 -13.40
C PHE A 129 -28.06 9.13 -13.41
N PHE A 130 -28.13 7.80 -13.52
CA PHE A 130 -29.40 7.10 -13.50
C PHE A 130 -30.15 7.31 -12.17
N VAL A 131 -29.46 7.24 -11.03
CA VAL A 131 -30.09 7.42 -9.73
C VAL A 131 -30.52 8.87 -9.49
N THR A 132 -29.67 9.84 -9.84
CA THR A 132 -29.92 11.26 -9.51
C THR A 132 -30.76 11.98 -10.55
N ASP A 133 -30.44 11.84 -11.83
CA ASP A 133 -31.10 12.56 -12.92
C ASP A 133 -32.31 11.80 -13.49
N VAL A 134 -32.29 10.47 -13.52
CA VAL A 134 -33.43 9.68 -14.04
C VAL A 134 -34.43 9.33 -12.94
N LEU A 135 -33.96 8.71 -11.85
CA LEU A 135 -34.83 8.31 -10.73
C LEU A 135 -35.14 9.44 -9.76
N GLN A 136 -34.50 10.61 -9.89
CA GLN A 136 -34.70 11.77 -9.01
C GLN A 136 -34.45 11.44 -7.53
N MET A 137 -33.52 10.52 -7.27
CA MET A 137 -33.11 10.10 -5.93
C MET A 137 -31.86 10.86 -5.47
N LYS A 138 -31.53 10.75 -4.18
CA LYS A 138 -30.26 11.28 -3.66
C LYS A 138 -29.10 10.40 -4.15
N SER A 139 -27.94 11.03 -4.36
CA SER A 139 -26.66 10.37 -4.64
C SER A 139 -26.44 9.15 -3.74
N LEU A 140 -25.93 8.06 -4.33
CA LEU A 140 -25.65 6.83 -3.61
C LEU A 140 -24.51 7.01 -2.60
N LEU A 141 -23.52 7.82 -2.96
CA LEU A 141 -22.46 8.26 -2.05
C LEU A 141 -22.87 9.54 -1.33
N LEU A 142 -22.34 9.71 -0.12
CA LEU A 142 -22.57 10.93 0.65
C LEU A 142 -21.59 12.02 0.19
N ILE A 143 -22.12 13.12 -0.35
CA ILE A 143 -21.30 14.24 -0.88
C ILE A 143 -21.22 15.41 0.09
N LYS A 144 -22.32 15.74 0.76
CA LYS A 144 -22.40 16.81 1.76
C LYS A 144 -22.40 16.21 3.16
N GLY A 145 -21.66 16.82 4.08
CA GLY A 145 -21.75 16.54 5.52
C GLY A 145 -23.08 17.03 6.13
N GLY A 146 -23.18 16.98 7.46
CA GLY A 146 -24.44 17.22 8.19
C GLY A 146 -25.03 18.64 8.05
N ARG A 147 -26.35 18.76 8.22
CA ARG A 147 -27.21 19.96 8.00
C ARG A 147 -26.83 21.23 8.80
N TRP A 148 -25.89 21.17 9.73
CA TRP A 148 -25.68 22.21 10.76
C TRP A 148 -24.23 22.70 10.92
N GLY A 149 -23.40 22.68 9.87
CA GLY A 149 -22.07 23.28 9.97
C GLY A 149 -21.42 23.61 8.64
N LEU A 150 -20.33 24.39 8.69
CA LEU A 150 -19.35 24.63 7.62
C LEU A 150 -18.60 23.34 7.19
N ASN A 151 -19.23 22.17 7.32
CA ASN A 151 -18.59 20.86 7.35
C ASN A 151 -19.00 20.03 6.12
N HIS A 152 -18.48 20.38 4.95
CA HIS A 152 -18.49 19.47 3.80
C HIS A 152 -17.53 18.30 4.00
N LEU A 153 -16.69 18.33 5.04
CA LEU A 153 -15.84 17.20 5.42
C LEU A 153 -16.61 16.14 6.23
N PRO A 154 -16.35 14.85 5.98
CA PRO A 154 -16.85 13.77 6.82
C PRO A 154 -16.17 13.77 8.19
N ASN A 155 -16.88 13.23 9.18
CA ASN A 155 -16.29 12.94 10.48
C ASN A 155 -15.09 11.98 10.28
N PRO A 156 -13.87 12.32 10.74
CA PRO A 156 -12.68 11.48 10.53
C PRO A 156 -12.84 10.06 11.10
N TRP A 157 -13.51 9.91 12.24
CA TRP A 157 -13.77 8.60 12.83
C TRP A 157 -14.72 7.77 11.98
N THR A 158 -15.73 8.40 11.37
CA THR A 158 -16.60 7.73 10.39
C THR A 158 -15.82 7.33 9.14
N MET A 159 -14.91 8.19 8.65
CA MET A 159 -14.04 7.82 7.53
C MET A 159 -13.21 6.58 7.84
N VAL A 160 -12.57 6.53 9.01
CA VAL A 160 -11.74 5.39 9.43
C VAL A 160 -12.58 4.12 9.53
N LYS A 161 -13.75 4.19 10.17
CA LYS A 161 -14.67 3.04 10.27
C LYS A 161 -15.12 2.55 8.90
N HIS A 162 -15.61 3.44 8.05
CA HIS A 162 -16.09 3.08 6.72
C HIS A 162 -14.95 2.58 5.83
N GLY A 163 -13.77 3.19 5.89
CA GLY A 163 -12.59 2.73 5.17
C GLY A 163 -12.16 1.33 5.60
N PHE A 164 -12.13 1.05 6.91
CA PHE A 164 -11.81 -0.28 7.43
C PHE A 164 -12.83 -1.34 6.98
N ILE A 165 -14.13 -1.08 7.17
CA ILE A 165 -15.19 -2.02 6.74
C ILE A 165 -15.15 -2.19 5.22
N GLY A 166 -14.92 -1.12 4.47
CA GLY A 166 -14.75 -1.13 3.01
C GLY A 166 -13.60 -2.01 2.56
N LEU A 167 -12.45 -1.93 3.23
CA LEU A 167 -11.30 -2.76 2.88
C LEU A 167 -11.56 -4.23 3.16
N VAL A 168 -12.14 -4.55 4.31
CA VAL A 168 -12.46 -5.94 4.68
C VAL A 168 -13.49 -6.51 3.71
N SER A 169 -14.60 -5.81 3.50
CA SER A 169 -15.67 -6.24 2.59
C SER A 169 -15.18 -6.38 1.15
N ARG A 170 -14.38 -5.43 0.64
CA ARG A 170 -13.76 -5.54 -0.69
C ARG A 170 -12.97 -6.83 -0.82
N ASN A 171 -12.08 -7.14 0.13
CA ASN A 171 -11.25 -8.35 0.05
C ASN A 171 -12.09 -9.63 0.17
N ILE A 172 -13.14 -9.64 0.98
CA ILE A 172 -14.08 -10.77 1.08
C ILE A 172 -14.81 -11.00 -0.24
N ILE A 173 -15.49 -9.98 -0.75
CA ILE A 173 -16.28 -10.09 -1.98
C ILE A 173 -15.37 -10.47 -3.15
N GLN A 174 -14.20 -9.83 -3.24
CA GLN A 174 -13.25 -10.11 -4.31
C GLN A 174 -12.74 -11.56 -4.26
N TYR A 175 -12.37 -12.08 -3.08
CA TYR A 175 -11.91 -13.46 -2.93
C TYR A 175 -12.96 -14.46 -3.40
N TYR A 176 -14.22 -14.33 -2.95
CA TYR A 176 -15.26 -15.29 -3.29
C TYR A 176 -15.65 -15.21 -4.78
N ILE A 177 -15.67 -14.02 -5.37
CA ILE A 177 -15.86 -13.86 -6.82
C ILE A 177 -14.71 -14.54 -7.58
N HIS A 178 -13.46 -14.25 -7.19
CA HIS A 178 -12.30 -14.76 -7.89
C HIS A 178 -12.20 -16.29 -7.80
N ASN A 179 -12.35 -16.85 -6.60
CA ASN A 179 -12.27 -18.30 -6.36
C ASN A 179 -13.47 -19.07 -6.96
N HIS A 180 -14.71 -18.67 -6.68
CA HIS A 180 -15.88 -19.52 -7.01
C HIS A 180 -16.55 -19.17 -8.34
N ILE A 181 -16.37 -17.95 -8.85
CA ILE A 181 -17.00 -17.51 -10.10
C ILE A 181 -15.97 -17.53 -11.23
N LEU A 182 -14.82 -16.90 -11.02
CA LEU A 182 -13.79 -16.77 -12.06
C LEU A 182 -12.86 -18.00 -12.14
N HIS A 183 -12.73 -18.76 -11.06
CA HIS A 183 -12.07 -20.07 -11.00
C HIS A 183 -13.04 -21.19 -10.63
N SER A 184 -14.30 -21.07 -11.08
CA SER A 184 -15.33 -22.06 -10.76
C SER A 184 -14.89 -23.49 -11.13
N PRO A 185 -14.89 -24.46 -10.17
CA PRO A 185 -14.48 -25.84 -10.45
C PRO A 185 -15.36 -26.55 -11.48
N THR A 186 -16.63 -26.12 -11.60
CA THR A 186 -17.57 -26.65 -12.59
C THR A 186 -17.46 -25.94 -13.94
N GLY A 187 -16.50 -25.02 -14.09
CA GLY A 187 -16.34 -24.19 -15.28
C GLY A 187 -17.43 -23.14 -15.43
N GLY A 188 -17.64 -22.68 -16.67
CA GLY A 188 -18.67 -21.70 -17.03
C GLY A 188 -18.12 -20.55 -17.86
N ALA A 189 -19.02 -19.72 -18.42
CA ALA A 189 -18.63 -18.65 -19.33
C ALA A 189 -17.65 -17.65 -18.68
N LEU A 190 -17.91 -17.23 -17.43
CA LEU A 190 -17.04 -16.27 -16.73
C LEU A 190 -15.66 -16.86 -16.40
N SER A 191 -15.62 -18.12 -15.97
CA SER A 191 -14.37 -18.84 -15.73
C SER A 191 -13.54 -18.99 -17.01
N ASN A 192 -14.18 -19.41 -18.11
CA ASN A 192 -13.53 -19.50 -19.41
C ASN A 192 -13.01 -18.15 -19.91
N LEU A 193 -13.79 -17.08 -19.73
CA LEU A 193 -13.38 -15.73 -20.11
C LEU A 193 -12.18 -15.25 -19.28
N HIS A 194 -12.22 -15.43 -17.96
CA HIS A 194 -11.11 -15.06 -17.08
C HIS A 194 -9.83 -15.84 -17.42
N GLN A 195 -9.94 -17.14 -17.65
CA GLN A 195 -8.82 -17.99 -18.05
C GLN A 195 -8.23 -17.59 -19.41
N THR A 196 -9.08 -17.32 -20.40
CA THR A 196 -8.61 -16.97 -21.75
C THR A 196 -8.10 -15.53 -21.86
N TRP A 197 -8.55 -14.62 -20.99
CA TRP A 197 -8.13 -13.22 -20.98
C TRP A 197 -7.06 -12.97 -19.93
N HIS A 198 -7.40 -13.01 -18.64
CA HIS A 198 -6.46 -12.66 -17.56
C HIS A 198 -5.23 -13.59 -17.55
N HIS A 199 -5.45 -14.90 -17.57
CA HIS A 199 -4.38 -15.91 -17.57
C HIS A 199 -3.69 -16.09 -18.93
N SER A 200 -4.03 -15.27 -19.94
CA SER A 200 -3.16 -15.12 -21.12
C SER A 200 -1.84 -14.42 -20.80
N VAL A 201 -1.77 -13.72 -19.66
CA VAL A 201 -0.55 -13.18 -19.07
C VAL A 201 -0.07 -14.16 -18.00
N ARG A 202 1.19 -14.62 -18.12
CA ARG A 202 1.76 -15.59 -17.16
C ARG A 202 2.59 -14.94 -16.07
N VAL A 203 3.28 -13.84 -16.42
CA VAL A 203 4.09 -13.06 -15.49
C VAL A 203 3.55 -11.63 -15.50
N PRO A 204 3.03 -11.11 -14.38
CA PRO A 204 2.36 -9.82 -14.38
C PRO A 204 3.35 -8.66 -14.54
N TYR A 205 2.83 -7.59 -15.12
CA TYR A 205 3.35 -6.22 -15.11
C TYR A 205 2.15 -5.30 -14.84
N SER A 206 2.33 -4.06 -14.37
CA SER A 206 1.25 -3.30 -13.71
C SER A 206 -0.08 -3.20 -14.48
N PHE A 207 -0.05 -3.11 -15.82
CA PHE A 207 -1.27 -3.11 -16.64
C PHE A 207 -2.09 -4.41 -16.56
N ALA A 208 -1.48 -5.53 -16.21
CA ALA A 208 -2.15 -6.81 -16.00
C ALA A 208 -3.19 -6.74 -14.86
N ALA A 209 -3.03 -5.83 -13.88
CA ALA A 209 -3.95 -5.70 -12.76
C ALA A 209 -5.41 -5.41 -13.18
N ASN A 210 -5.59 -4.59 -14.21
CA ASN A 210 -6.90 -4.22 -14.75
C ASN A 210 -7.17 -4.86 -16.14
N TYR A 211 -6.32 -5.78 -16.60
CA TYR A 211 -6.53 -6.54 -17.83
C TYR A 211 -7.29 -7.84 -17.58
N ASP A 212 -8.51 -7.90 -18.09
CA ASP A 212 -9.35 -9.09 -18.13
C ASP A 212 -10.49 -8.85 -19.13
N HIS A 213 -11.31 -9.86 -19.40
CA HIS A 213 -12.59 -9.66 -20.07
C HIS A 213 -13.43 -8.62 -19.30
N PRO A 214 -14.07 -7.63 -19.94
CA PRO A 214 -14.73 -6.51 -19.25
C PRO A 214 -15.73 -6.93 -18.17
N ILE A 215 -16.51 -7.99 -18.39
CA ILE A 215 -17.46 -8.49 -17.39
C ILE A 215 -16.73 -9.08 -16.17
N CYS A 216 -15.68 -9.88 -16.38
CA CYS A 216 -14.88 -10.45 -15.30
C CYS A 216 -14.16 -9.33 -14.52
N HIS A 217 -13.64 -8.33 -15.24
CA HIS A 217 -13.07 -7.13 -14.65
C HIS A 217 -14.06 -6.39 -13.75
N LEU A 218 -15.29 -6.14 -14.22
CA LEU A 218 -16.32 -5.49 -13.41
C LEU A 218 -16.66 -6.29 -12.15
N LEU A 219 -16.82 -7.61 -12.27
CA LEU A 219 -17.10 -8.47 -11.13
C LEU A 219 -15.94 -8.53 -10.15
N HIS A 220 -14.70 -8.57 -10.62
CA HIS A 220 -13.51 -8.74 -9.79
C HIS A 220 -13.01 -7.43 -9.16
N ARG A 221 -13.19 -6.29 -9.83
CA ARG A 221 -12.57 -5.00 -9.44
C ARG A 221 -13.58 -3.93 -9.08
N PHE A 222 -14.63 -3.77 -9.89
CA PHE A 222 -15.62 -2.72 -9.68
C PHE A 222 -16.59 -3.07 -8.55
N VAL A 223 -17.24 -4.23 -8.63
CA VAL A 223 -18.25 -4.66 -7.63
C VAL A 223 -17.67 -4.71 -6.22
N PRO A 224 -16.51 -5.34 -5.95
CA PRO A 224 -16.00 -5.45 -4.58
C PRO A 224 -15.62 -4.11 -3.97
N LEU A 225 -15.33 -3.10 -4.78
CA LEU A 225 -14.98 -1.76 -4.31
C LEU A 225 -16.22 -0.86 -4.17
N TYR A 226 -17.10 -0.84 -5.18
CA TYR A 226 -18.22 0.09 -5.23
C TYR A 226 -19.43 -0.39 -4.40
N LEU A 227 -19.72 -1.70 -4.39
CA LEU A 227 -20.87 -2.24 -3.66
C LEU A 227 -20.81 -1.95 -2.15
N PRO A 228 -19.68 -2.17 -1.43
CA PRO A 228 -19.59 -1.77 -0.03
C PRO A 228 -19.68 -0.26 0.18
N ALA A 229 -19.17 0.53 -0.77
CA ALA A 229 -19.18 1.98 -0.67
C ALA A 229 -20.61 2.54 -0.67
N ILE A 230 -21.46 2.06 -1.58
CA ILE A 230 -22.87 2.45 -1.63
C ILE A 230 -23.68 1.83 -0.48
N ALA A 231 -23.39 0.58 -0.08
CA ALA A 231 -24.10 -0.09 1.00
C ALA A 231 -23.88 0.61 2.36
N LEU A 232 -22.67 1.10 2.60
CA LEU A 232 -22.33 1.89 3.79
C LEU A 232 -22.65 3.37 3.64
N ARG A 233 -23.16 3.79 2.47
CA ARG A 233 -23.37 5.18 2.09
C ARG A 233 -22.14 6.04 2.44
N MET A 234 -20.97 5.58 1.99
CA MET A 234 -19.70 6.21 2.32
C MET A 234 -19.68 7.67 1.87
N HIS A 235 -18.97 8.49 2.65
CA HIS A 235 -18.59 9.80 2.15
C HIS A 235 -17.69 9.64 0.92
N ILE A 236 -17.94 10.44 -0.12
CA ILE A 236 -17.19 10.37 -1.38
C ILE A 236 -15.68 10.47 -1.16
N LEU A 237 -15.21 11.32 -0.24
CA LEU A 237 -13.80 11.38 0.16
C LEU A 237 -13.23 10.05 0.67
N THR A 238 -13.97 9.32 1.51
CA THR A 238 -13.54 7.99 1.98
C THR A 238 -13.43 7.03 0.80
N TYR A 239 -14.41 7.07 -0.11
CA TYR A 239 -14.40 6.26 -1.32
C TYR A 239 -13.23 6.60 -2.27
N LEU A 240 -12.93 7.89 -2.46
CA LEU A 240 -11.80 8.36 -3.25
C LEU A 240 -10.45 7.95 -2.67
N ILE A 241 -10.29 8.01 -1.33
CA ILE A 241 -9.10 7.48 -0.66
C ILE A 241 -8.95 5.99 -0.96
N MET A 242 -10.05 5.23 -0.89
CA MET A 242 -10.03 3.79 -1.21
C MET A 242 -9.66 3.53 -2.67
N ILE A 243 -10.20 4.29 -3.63
CA ILE A 243 -9.78 4.23 -5.04
C ILE A 243 -8.28 4.47 -5.15
N GLY A 244 -7.75 5.50 -4.49
CA GLY A 244 -6.33 5.83 -4.55
C GLY A 244 -5.45 4.72 -3.97
N LEU A 245 -5.79 4.20 -2.79
CA LEU A 245 -5.07 3.10 -2.16
C LEU A 245 -5.05 1.85 -3.04
N PHE A 246 -6.20 1.43 -3.58
CA PHE A 246 -6.26 0.24 -4.43
C PHE A 246 -5.65 0.44 -5.82
N SER A 247 -5.63 1.67 -6.33
CA SER A 247 -4.90 1.99 -7.58
C SER A 247 -3.39 1.84 -7.39
N LEU A 248 -2.86 2.28 -6.25
CA LEU A 248 -1.45 2.08 -5.90
C LEU A 248 -1.15 0.60 -5.62
N GLU A 249 -2.02 -0.10 -4.90
CA GLU A 249 -1.93 -1.57 -4.73
C GLU A 249 -1.82 -2.27 -6.08
N GLU A 250 -2.76 -2.01 -6.99
CA GLU A 250 -2.78 -2.59 -8.34
C GLU A 250 -1.49 -2.31 -9.11
N THR A 251 -0.99 -1.08 -9.04
CA THR A 251 0.25 -0.67 -9.70
C THR A 251 1.43 -1.47 -9.18
N PHE A 252 1.64 -1.49 -7.86
CA PHE A 252 2.84 -2.07 -7.26
C PHE A 252 2.80 -3.59 -7.18
N VAL A 253 1.67 -4.18 -6.79
CA VAL A 253 1.52 -5.63 -6.64
C VAL A 253 1.73 -6.34 -7.97
N TYR A 254 1.25 -5.77 -9.08
CA TYR A 254 1.40 -6.37 -10.40
C TYR A 254 2.66 -5.89 -11.13
N SER A 255 3.45 -4.97 -10.56
CA SER A 255 4.61 -4.39 -11.26
C SER A 255 5.68 -5.43 -11.64
N GLY A 256 5.73 -6.56 -10.93
CA GLY A 256 6.77 -7.57 -11.10
C GLY A 256 8.13 -7.16 -10.54
N TYR A 257 8.26 -5.99 -9.91
CA TYR A 257 9.50 -5.56 -9.25
C TYR A 257 9.67 -6.18 -7.87
N ASN A 258 10.92 -6.49 -7.52
CA ASN A 258 11.33 -7.03 -6.23
C ASN A 258 11.68 -5.92 -5.21
N VAL A 259 11.90 -4.68 -5.66
CA VAL A 259 12.07 -3.48 -4.83
C VAL A 259 10.79 -2.66 -4.87
N LEU A 260 10.06 -2.64 -3.76
CA LEU A 260 8.81 -1.90 -3.61
C LEU A 260 8.91 -0.91 -2.45
N PRO A 261 8.14 0.20 -2.46
CA PRO A 261 8.17 1.20 -1.39
C PRO A 261 7.93 0.62 0.02
N SER A 262 7.17 -0.47 0.10
CA SER A 262 7.05 -1.31 1.30
C SER A 262 7.74 -2.65 1.06
N THR A 263 8.78 -2.94 1.86
CA THR A 263 9.71 -4.04 1.58
C THR A 263 9.17 -5.44 1.88
N ILE A 264 8.20 -5.59 2.80
CA ILE A 264 7.74 -6.92 3.24
C ILE A 264 6.28 -7.19 2.86
N MET A 265 5.31 -6.44 3.38
CA MET A 265 3.89 -6.76 3.12
C MET A 265 3.51 -6.61 1.64
N LEU A 266 3.83 -5.47 1.03
CA LEU A 266 3.56 -5.23 -0.40
C LEU A 266 4.32 -6.20 -1.32
N ARG A 267 5.55 -6.59 -0.93
CA ARG A 267 6.32 -7.63 -1.62
C ARG A 267 5.68 -9.02 -1.48
N GLY A 268 5.12 -9.32 -0.32
CA GLY A 268 4.34 -10.53 -0.09
C GLY A 268 3.09 -10.60 -0.97
N MET A 269 2.38 -9.48 -1.11
CA MET A 269 1.23 -9.36 -2.02
C MET A 269 1.63 -9.57 -3.48
N ALA A 270 2.71 -8.92 -3.93
CA ALA A 270 3.26 -9.10 -5.28
C ALA A 270 3.64 -10.56 -5.56
N ARG A 271 4.34 -11.22 -4.61
CA ARG A 271 4.70 -12.64 -4.72
C ARG A 271 3.48 -13.55 -4.86
N ARG A 272 2.40 -13.29 -4.12
CA ARG A 272 1.15 -14.08 -4.22
C ARG A 272 0.46 -13.86 -5.56
N ALA A 273 0.42 -12.62 -6.06
CA ALA A 273 -0.12 -12.31 -7.38
C ALA A 273 0.70 -13.01 -8.48
N ASP A 274 2.03 -12.94 -8.44
CA ASP A 274 2.91 -13.69 -9.35
C ASP A 274 2.60 -15.19 -9.33
N ALA A 275 2.54 -15.79 -8.13
CA ALA A 275 2.26 -17.21 -7.98
C ALA A 275 0.88 -17.62 -8.52
N HIS A 276 -0.13 -16.76 -8.38
CA HIS A 276 -1.47 -16.98 -8.93
C HIS A 276 -1.47 -17.03 -10.47
N LEU A 277 -0.86 -16.04 -11.14
CA LEU A 277 -0.81 -16.03 -12.60
C LEU A 277 0.10 -17.15 -13.15
N MET A 278 1.19 -17.49 -12.46
CA MET A 278 2.11 -18.54 -12.89
C MET A 278 1.53 -19.95 -12.75
N SER A 279 0.58 -20.15 -11.84
CA SER A 279 -0.15 -21.42 -11.64
C SER A 279 -1.47 -21.48 -12.40
N GLU A 280 -1.79 -20.47 -13.23
CA GLU A 280 -3.08 -20.40 -13.96
C GLU A 280 -4.30 -20.41 -13.01
N GLY A 281 -4.07 -19.90 -11.79
CA GLY A 281 -5.05 -19.70 -10.73
C GLY A 281 -5.46 -20.95 -9.96
N GLU A 282 -4.48 -21.77 -9.56
CA GLU A 282 -4.68 -22.85 -8.59
C GLU A 282 -4.87 -22.35 -7.14
N GLY A 283 -4.57 -21.09 -6.85
CA GLY A 283 -4.65 -20.50 -5.50
C GLY A 283 -4.22 -19.02 -5.46
N ASN A 284 -4.10 -18.44 -4.26
CA ASN A 284 -3.83 -17.01 -4.04
C ASN A 284 -4.85 -16.07 -4.72
N TYR A 285 -6.14 -16.34 -4.54
CA TYR A 285 -7.25 -15.57 -5.09
C TYR A 285 -7.42 -14.19 -4.44
N GLY A 286 -6.99 -14.01 -3.20
CA GLY A 286 -7.06 -12.76 -2.45
C GLY A 286 -5.75 -11.97 -2.49
N CYS A 287 -5.83 -10.66 -2.74
CA CYS A 287 -4.65 -9.80 -2.79
C CYS A 287 -3.85 -9.78 -1.46
N LEU A 288 -4.54 -9.68 -0.33
CA LEU A 288 -3.91 -9.72 1.00
C LEU A 288 -3.44 -11.12 1.41
N GLY A 289 -3.99 -12.21 0.84
CA GLY A 289 -3.68 -13.59 1.23
C GLY A 289 -4.30 -14.07 2.55
N VAL A 290 -5.05 -13.23 3.28
CA VAL A 290 -5.71 -13.63 4.53
C VAL A 290 -6.77 -14.69 4.29
N LEU A 291 -7.63 -14.48 3.29
CA LEU A 291 -8.68 -15.44 2.98
C LEU A 291 -8.12 -16.73 2.37
N ASP A 292 -7.03 -16.62 1.60
CA ASP A 292 -6.33 -17.80 1.08
C ASP A 292 -5.72 -18.64 2.20
N TRP A 293 -5.20 -18.00 3.24
CA TRP A 293 -4.73 -18.71 4.43
C TRP A 293 -5.90 -19.36 5.18
N CYS A 294 -7.01 -18.64 5.38
CA CYS A 294 -8.18 -19.18 6.08
C CYS A 294 -8.84 -20.37 5.35
N HIS A 295 -8.80 -20.40 4.02
CA HIS A 295 -9.44 -21.43 3.20
C HIS A 295 -8.46 -22.48 2.66
N GLY A 296 -7.17 -22.41 3.00
CA GLY A 296 -6.16 -23.36 2.54
C GLY A 296 -5.83 -23.28 1.05
N THR A 297 -6.06 -22.12 0.42
CA THR A 297 -5.80 -21.86 -1.01
C THR A 297 -4.52 -21.04 -1.23
N THR A 298 -3.63 -21.00 -0.23
CA THR A 298 -2.34 -20.30 -0.30
C THR A 298 -1.34 -21.07 -1.16
N LEU A 299 -0.71 -20.40 -2.13
CA LEU A 299 0.44 -20.94 -2.87
C LEU A 299 1.74 -20.30 -2.39
N GLY A 300 2.72 -21.14 -2.04
CA GLY A 300 4.04 -20.71 -1.57
C GLY A 300 4.01 -20.13 -0.15
N LYS A 301 4.80 -19.08 0.11
CA LYS A 301 4.85 -18.42 1.42
C LYS A 301 3.55 -17.64 1.68
N GLY A 302 2.91 -17.90 2.82
CA GLY A 302 1.65 -17.30 3.21
C GLY A 302 1.78 -15.91 3.84
N VAL A 303 0.62 -15.35 4.19
CA VAL A 303 0.52 -14.01 4.79
C VAL A 303 1.00 -13.97 6.24
N VAL A 304 0.90 -15.08 6.98
CA VAL A 304 1.32 -15.17 8.38
C VAL A 304 2.85 -15.09 8.47
N GLU A 305 3.55 -15.72 7.55
CA GLU A 305 5.00 -15.65 7.43
C GLU A 305 5.47 -14.24 7.05
N ASP A 306 4.78 -13.57 6.12
CA ASP A 306 5.09 -12.17 5.77
C ASP A 306 4.87 -11.24 6.96
N LEU A 307 3.77 -11.41 7.70
CA LEU A 307 3.46 -10.65 8.90
C LEU A 307 4.56 -10.83 9.96
N LYS A 308 4.97 -12.08 10.23
CA LYS A 308 6.03 -12.37 11.18
C LYS A 308 7.34 -11.68 10.78
N ALA A 309 7.69 -11.75 9.49
CA ALA A 309 8.89 -11.08 8.98
C ALA A 309 8.82 -9.54 9.14
N GLU A 310 7.65 -8.93 8.93
CA GLU A 310 7.46 -7.49 9.11
C GLU A 310 7.55 -7.08 10.59
N MET A 311 6.94 -7.87 11.49
CA MET A 311 7.04 -7.65 12.93
C MET A 311 8.49 -7.78 13.43
N ASP A 312 9.23 -8.78 12.94
CA ASP A 312 10.63 -8.99 13.28
C ASP A 312 11.49 -7.81 12.80
N LYS A 313 11.26 -7.32 11.56
CA LYS A 313 11.94 -6.15 11.01
C LYS A 313 11.71 -4.90 11.86
N HIS A 314 10.46 -4.57 12.18
CA HIS A 314 10.16 -3.39 12.99
C HIS A 314 10.68 -3.50 14.43
N ASN A 315 10.72 -4.71 15.01
CA ASN A 315 11.31 -4.91 16.33
C ASN A 315 12.83 -4.66 16.30
N VAL A 316 13.51 -5.07 15.22
CA VAL A 316 14.94 -4.78 15.02
C VAL A 316 15.18 -3.29 14.84
N GLU A 317 14.38 -2.60 14.01
CA GLU A 317 14.47 -1.15 13.83
C GLU A 317 14.24 -0.38 15.15
N ALA A 318 13.24 -0.79 15.94
CA ALA A 318 12.96 -0.18 17.24
C ALA A 318 14.10 -0.40 18.25
N LYS A 319 14.75 -1.57 18.23
CA LYS A 319 15.92 -1.86 19.06
C LYS A 319 17.15 -1.07 18.60
N ALA A 320 17.36 -0.95 17.30
CA ALA A 320 18.45 -0.17 16.73
C ALA A 320 18.30 1.32 17.08
N GLY A 321 17.10 1.90 16.90
CA GLY A 321 16.80 3.28 17.28
C GLY A 321 17.11 3.56 18.76
N LYS A 322 16.65 2.68 19.67
CA LYS A 322 16.98 2.79 21.11
C LYS A 322 18.47 2.72 21.41
N ALA A 323 19.23 1.92 20.66
CA ALA A 323 20.68 1.84 20.83
C ALA A 323 21.39 3.11 20.32
N PHE A 324 20.91 3.70 19.21
CA PHE A 324 21.42 4.98 18.70
C PHE A 324 21.08 6.15 19.62
N ASP A 325 19.86 6.21 20.14
CA ASP A 325 19.45 7.24 21.11
C ASP A 325 20.27 7.13 22.41
N GLY A 326 20.45 5.91 22.93
CA GLY A 326 21.30 5.68 24.11
C GLY A 326 22.78 6.04 23.88
N ALA A 327 23.30 5.85 22.67
CA ALA A 327 24.65 6.29 22.30
C ALA A 327 24.74 7.82 22.11
N GLY A 328 23.70 8.45 21.57
CA GLY A 328 23.58 9.90 21.42
C GLY A 328 23.48 10.63 22.77
N ASP A 329 22.71 10.07 23.71
CA ASP A 329 22.60 10.59 25.07
C ASP A 329 23.91 10.44 25.86
N ALA A 330 24.62 9.32 25.66
CA ALA A 330 25.96 9.14 26.23
C ALA A 330 26.98 10.14 25.65
N ALA A 331 26.94 10.40 24.34
CA ALA A 331 27.80 11.38 23.68
C ALA A 331 27.48 12.83 24.10
N ASN A 332 26.20 13.19 24.23
CA ASN A 332 25.77 14.49 24.74
C ASN A 332 26.11 14.68 26.23
N GLY A 333 26.02 13.61 27.04
CA GLY A 333 26.48 13.63 28.44
C GLY A 333 27.99 13.90 28.57
N LEU A 334 28.80 13.39 27.64
CA LEU A 334 30.24 13.68 27.56
C LEU A 334 30.55 15.11 27.07
N ALA A 335 29.74 15.67 26.17
CA ALA A 335 29.89 17.05 25.69
C ALA A 335 29.54 18.10 26.77
N VAL A 336 28.56 17.82 27.64
CA VAL A 336 28.20 18.71 28.77
C VAL A 336 29.31 18.76 29.84
N CYS A 337 30.19 17.77 29.90
CA CYS A 337 31.34 17.77 30.82
C CYS A 337 32.56 18.57 30.31
N THR A 338 32.51 19.22 29.15
CA THR A 338 33.68 19.91 28.57
C THR A 338 33.40 21.34 28.07
N ALA A 339 33.22 22.31 28.99
CA ALA A 339 33.70 23.72 28.91
C ALA A 339 33.13 24.60 30.05
N PRO A 340 33.74 25.76 30.40
CA PRO A 340 35.15 26.04 30.71
C PRO A 340 35.29 26.65 32.14
N ILE A 341 36.36 26.32 32.89
CA ILE A 341 36.63 26.97 34.19
C ILE A 341 37.72 28.03 34.05
N GLU A 342 37.41 29.20 34.61
CA GLU A 342 38.09 30.49 34.60
C GLU A 342 39.53 30.48 35.16
N ARG A 343 40.33 31.47 34.75
CA ARG A 343 41.69 31.71 35.24
C ARG A 343 41.69 32.10 36.72
N PRO A 344 42.54 31.51 37.58
CA PRO A 344 42.67 31.94 38.97
C PRO A 344 43.79 32.95 39.18
N THR A 345 43.47 34.02 39.92
CA THR A 345 44.43 34.95 40.56
C THR A 345 45.10 34.29 41.77
N MET A 346 46.43 34.38 41.83
CA MET A 346 47.28 33.90 42.93
C MET A 346 47.17 34.78 44.19
N THR A 347 46.97 34.16 45.36
CA THR A 347 47.59 34.62 46.63
C THR A 347 47.91 33.45 47.58
N SER A 348 49.21 33.22 47.78
CA SER A 348 49.91 33.02 49.08
C SER A 348 49.47 31.92 50.08
N ARG A 349 50.29 30.84 50.09
CA ARG A 349 51.18 30.39 51.21
C ARG A 349 50.72 29.28 52.19
N LYS A 350 51.59 28.25 52.26
CA LYS A 350 51.89 27.27 53.36
C LYS A 350 50.82 26.21 53.64
N ARG A 351 51.07 24.89 53.80
CA ARG A 351 52.22 24.06 54.22
C ARG A 351 52.07 22.64 53.60
N ARG A 352 53.19 21.97 53.27
CA ARG A 352 53.32 20.49 53.19
C ARG A 352 53.73 19.94 54.58
N PRO A 353 53.91 18.62 54.86
CA PRO A 353 53.78 17.42 54.00
C PRO A 353 53.04 16.23 54.67
N ASN A 354 52.73 15.18 53.91
CA ASN A 354 53.33 13.86 54.14
C ASN A 354 53.08 12.92 52.96
N VAL A 355 54.13 12.21 52.61
CA VAL A 355 54.28 11.34 51.45
C VAL A 355 54.37 9.91 51.98
N HIS A 356 53.66 8.97 51.36
CA HIS A 356 54.09 7.56 51.38
C HIS A 356 53.99 6.98 49.96
N PHE A 357 55.19 6.61 49.47
CA PHE A 357 55.53 5.74 48.33
C PHE A 357 54.93 4.32 48.57
N TRP A 358 54.59 3.49 47.57
CA TRP A 358 55.53 2.83 46.66
C TRP A 358 54.87 2.28 45.37
N THR A 359 55.56 2.56 44.26
CA THR A 359 55.87 1.79 43.03
C THR A 359 54.95 0.74 42.40
N VAL A 360 54.86 0.90 41.08
CA VAL A 360 54.44 -0.01 40.02
C VAL A 360 55.57 -0.98 39.65
N SER A 361 55.24 -2.22 39.28
CA SER A 361 56.04 -3.01 38.33
C SER A 361 55.15 -3.90 37.46
N ASP A 362 55.45 -3.83 36.17
CA ASP A 362 54.92 -4.48 34.98
C ASP A 362 54.71 -6.00 35.02
N SER A 363 53.76 -6.48 34.20
CA SER A 363 54.00 -7.64 33.32
C SER A 363 53.04 -7.66 32.12
N LEU A 364 53.63 -7.56 30.93
CA LEU A 364 53.03 -7.83 29.63
C LEU A 364 53.05 -9.34 29.29
N ALA A 365 52.24 -9.68 28.28
CA ALA A 365 52.37 -10.78 27.32
C ALA A 365 51.76 -12.17 27.66
N ARG A 366 50.71 -12.55 26.91
CA ARG A 366 50.84 -13.46 25.75
C ARG A 366 49.46 -13.80 25.15
N TYR A 367 49.32 -13.64 23.83
CA TYR A 367 48.37 -14.41 23.01
C TYR A 367 49.18 -15.03 21.86
N LYS A 368 49.07 -16.35 21.70
CA LYS A 368 49.62 -17.11 20.57
C LYS A 368 48.51 -17.97 19.98
N VAL A 369 48.51 -18.00 18.66
CA VAL A 369 47.61 -18.68 17.73
C VAL A 369 47.87 -20.18 17.71
N SER A 370 46.81 -20.96 17.58
CA SER A 370 46.71 -22.16 16.73
C SER A 370 45.25 -22.44 16.42
#